data_AF-A0A6D2IM51-F1
#
_entry.id   AF-A0A6D2IM51-F1
#
_cell.length_a   1.000
_cell.length_b   1.000
_cell.length_c   1.000
_cell.angle_alpha   90.00
_cell.angle_beta   90.00
_cell.angle_gamma   90.00
#
_symmetry.space_group_name_H-M   'P 1'
#
loop_
_entity.id
_entity.type
_entity.pdbx_description
1 polymer ?
#
loop_
_entity_poly.entity_id
_entity_poly.type
_entity_poly.pdbx_seq_one_letter_code
_entity_poly.pdbx_strand_id
1 'polypeptide(L)'
;MDGNHLQSIEGVTTAVPRERWTTAQRDDYKFNARALAQINGSCSKKQFELIQGCTTSKEAWDILQIHFEGTSQVQSSRKDLLATKFENMRMEEHESIADFSSKLSSLVQESRTLGKVYKDAKLVKKLLRCLPDKFTAYKAGLSANPIWDDLL
;
A
#
# COMPACT_ATOMS: atom_id res chain seq x y z
N MET A 1 7.15 28.66 -18.82
CA MET A 1 7.88 29.04 -17.61
C MET A 1 9.02 28.04 -17.43
N ASP A 2 10.19 28.52 -17.84
CA ASP A 2 11.58 28.13 -17.57
C ASP A 2 11.89 26.64 -17.37
N GLY A 3 11.87 25.91 -18.48
CA GLY A 3 12.35 24.54 -18.55
C GLY A 3 13.88 24.45 -18.61
N ASN A 4 14.57 25.00 -17.62
CA ASN A 4 16.00 24.82 -17.40
C ASN A 4 16.22 23.65 -16.42
N HIS A 5 17.02 22.67 -16.84
CA HIS A 5 17.46 21.60 -15.97
C HIS A 5 18.61 22.10 -15.09
N LEU A 6 18.48 21.90 -13.78
CA LEU A 6 19.47 22.27 -12.79
C LEU A 6 20.49 21.13 -12.67
N GLN A 7 21.75 21.39 -13.03
CA GLN A 7 22.84 20.44 -12.84
C GLN A 7 23.71 20.94 -11.69
N SER A 8 23.93 20.09 -10.67
CA SER A 8 24.82 20.41 -9.56
C SER A 8 26.23 19.99 -9.93
N ILE A 9 27.10 20.97 -10.14
CA ILE A 9 28.54 20.76 -10.27
C ILE A 9 29.18 21.65 -9.20
N GLU A 10 29.90 21.06 -8.25
CA GLU A 10 30.61 21.78 -7.18
C GLU A 10 29.75 22.75 -6.34
N GLY A 11 28.49 22.38 -6.05
CA GLY A 11 27.62 23.18 -5.18
C GLY A 11 27.07 24.47 -5.81
N VAL A 12 27.30 24.71 -7.10
CA VAL A 12 26.69 25.82 -7.86
C VAL A 12 25.69 25.26 -8.86
N THR A 13 24.43 25.68 -8.72
CA THR A 13 23.36 25.29 -9.64
C THR A 13 23.25 26.32 -10.77
N THR A 14 23.97 26.11 -11.88
CA THR A 14 23.83 26.96 -13.08
C THR A 14 22.79 26.39 -14.03
N ALA A 15 21.87 27.22 -14.49
CA ALA A 15 20.93 26.87 -15.55
C ALA A 15 21.68 26.63 -16.87
N VAL A 16 21.68 25.37 -17.34
CA VAL A 16 22.32 25.01 -18.61
C VAL A 16 21.33 25.27 -19.76
N PRO A 17 21.66 26.13 -20.75
CA PRO A 17 20.82 26.35 -21.92
C PRO A 17 20.52 25.03 -22.65
N ARG A 18 19.32 24.92 -23.23
CA ARG A 18 18.83 23.69 -23.90
C ARG A 18 19.76 23.19 -25.00
N GLU A 19 20.48 24.11 -25.64
CA GLU A 19 21.44 23.84 -26.71
C GLU A 19 22.64 23.02 -26.24
N ARG A 20 22.96 23.08 -24.93
CA ARG A 20 24.07 22.34 -24.31
C ARG A 20 23.62 21.04 -23.64
N TRP A 21 22.36 20.66 -23.75
CA TRP A 21 21.85 19.43 -23.15
C TRP A 21 22.38 18.19 -23.86
N THR A 22 22.78 17.21 -23.05
CA THR A 22 23.03 15.85 -23.52
C THR A 22 21.75 15.23 -24.10
N THR A 23 21.89 14.16 -24.88
CA THR A 23 20.73 13.39 -25.37
C THR A 23 19.87 12.86 -24.22
N ALA A 24 20.50 12.34 -23.16
CA ALA A 24 19.80 11.86 -21.97
C ALA A 24 18.95 12.95 -21.29
N GLN A 25 19.49 14.16 -21.11
CA GLN A 25 18.73 15.29 -20.53
C GLN A 25 17.55 15.72 -21.40
N ARG A 26 17.72 15.71 -22.73
CA ARG A 26 16.62 16.00 -23.68
C ARG A 26 15.52 14.95 -23.60
N ASP A 27 15.89 13.69 -23.49
CA ASP A 27 14.94 12.59 -23.41
C ASP A 27 14.20 12.59 -22.07
N ASP A 28 14.89 12.80 -20.95
CA ASP A 28 14.28 12.94 -19.62
C ASP A 28 13.25 14.07 -19.59
N TYR A 29 13.60 15.26 -20.13
CA TYR A 29 12.65 16.37 -20.24
C TYR A 29 11.41 16.01 -21.07
N LYS A 30 11.59 15.33 -22.22
CA LYS A 30 10.48 14.89 -23.07
C LYS A 30 9.59 13.87 -22.36
N PHE A 31 10.19 12.90 -21.67
CA PHE A 31 9.43 11.88 -20.94
C PHE A 31 8.70 12.47 -19.75
N ASN A 32 9.33 13.36 -18.99
CA ASN A 32 8.71 14.10 -17.91
C ASN A 32 7.50 14.91 -18.40
N ALA A 33 7.66 15.68 -19.49
CA ALA A 33 6.57 16.47 -20.07
C ALA A 33 5.41 15.59 -20.55
N ARG A 34 5.72 14.45 -21.19
CA ARG A 34 4.71 13.48 -21.63
C ARG A 34 3.98 12.87 -20.44
N ALA A 35 4.70 12.46 -19.39
CA ALA A 35 4.11 11.89 -18.19
C ALA A 35 3.21 12.89 -17.46
N LEU A 36 3.66 14.13 -17.28
CA LEU A 36 2.83 15.21 -16.72
C LEU A 36 1.54 15.43 -17.50
N ALA A 37 1.61 15.46 -18.83
CA ALA A 37 0.43 15.62 -19.66
C ALA A 37 -0.57 14.47 -19.47
N GLN A 38 -0.09 13.22 -19.35
CA GLN A 38 -0.95 12.06 -19.10
C GLN A 38 -1.57 12.10 -17.70
N ILE A 39 -0.77 12.41 -16.66
CA ILE A 39 -1.26 12.54 -15.29
C ILE A 39 -2.35 13.61 -15.24
N ASN A 40 -2.05 14.82 -15.71
CA ASN A 40 -3.00 15.93 -15.71
C ASN A 40 -4.28 15.63 -16.50
N GLY A 41 -4.17 14.95 -17.64
CA GLY A 41 -5.32 14.57 -18.47
C GLY A 41 -6.20 13.47 -17.86
N SER A 42 -5.64 12.65 -16.97
CA SER A 42 -6.38 11.59 -16.26
C SER A 42 -7.08 12.08 -14.98
N CYS A 43 -6.69 13.25 -14.47
CA CYS A 43 -7.20 13.80 -13.22
C CYS A 43 -8.55 14.50 -13.41
N SER A 44 -9.43 14.33 -12.42
CA SER A 44 -10.58 15.21 -12.24
C SER A 44 -10.15 16.65 -11.94
N LYS A 45 -11.05 17.62 -12.11
CA LYS A 45 -10.76 19.05 -11.86
C LYS A 45 -10.13 19.30 -10.48
N LYS A 46 -10.66 18.69 -9.43
CA LYS A 46 -10.13 18.83 -8.05
C LYS A 46 -8.73 18.23 -7.90
N GLN A 47 -8.47 17.09 -8.53
CA GLN A 47 -7.15 16.46 -8.52
C GLN A 47 -6.14 17.28 -9.32
N PHE A 48 -6.56 17.85 -10.46
CA PHE A 48 -5.72 18.74 -11.24
C PHE A 48 -5.34 19.99 -10.46
N GLU A 49 -6.29 20.62 -9.76
CA GLU A 49 -6.02 21.79 -8.90
C GLU A 49 -4.94 21.53 -7.84
N LEU A 50 -4.82 20.28 -7.36
CA LEU A 50 -3.81 19.84 -6.41
C LEU A 50 -2.40 19.76 -7.03
N ILE A 51 -2.28 19.38 -8.31
CA ILE A 51 -0.98 19.10 -8.96
C ILE A 51 -0.59 20.08 -10.07
N GLN A 52 -1.43 21.05 -10.41
CA GLN A 52 -1.23 21.97 -11.54
C GLN A 52 0.07 22.79 -11.46
N GLY A 53 0.65 22.94 -10.27
CA GLY A 53 1.93 23.65 -10.05
C GLY A 53 3.18 22.77 -10.17
N CYS A 54 3.03 21.45 -10.33
CA CYS A 54 4.16 20.54 -10.35
C CYS A 54 5.00 20.70 -11.62
N THR A 55 6.33 20.72 -11.43
CA THR A 55 7.30 20.88 -12.53
C THR A 55 7.78 19.53 -13.07
N THR A 56 7.68 18.49 -12.24
CA THR A 56 8.04 17.12 -12.60
C THR A 56 6.86 16.16 -12.46
N SER A 57 6.78 15.15 -13.31
CA SER A 57 5.78 14.09 -13.22
C SER A 57 5.92 13.31 -11.92
N LYS A 58 7.14 13.21 -11.39
CA LYS A 58 7.42 12.59 -10.09
C LYS A 58 6.77 13.37 -8.96
N GLU A 59 6.95 14.69 -8.93
CA GLU A 59 6.33 15.56 -7.92
C GLU A 59 4.79 15.45 -7.96
N ALA A 60 4.19 15.53 -9.15
CA ALA A 60 2.76 15.36 -9.32
C ALA A 60 2.27 13.98 -8.82
N TRP A 61 3.00 12.92 -9.16
CA TRP A 61 2.69 11.56 -8.72
C TRP A 61 2.81 11.40 -7.20
N ASP A 62 3.88 11.92 -6.59
CA ASP A 62 4.13 11.83 -5.16
C ASP A 62 3.03 12.56 -4.37
N ILE A 63 2.57 13.74 -4.84
CA ILE A 63 1.46 14.47 -4.24
C ILE A 63 0.15 13.68 -4.33
N LEU A 64 -0.16 13.09 -5.50
CA LEU A 64 -1.35 12.26 -5.66
C LEU A 64 -1.30 11.05 -4.73
N GLN A 65 -0.15 10.37 -4.65
CA GLN A 65 0.04 9.22 -3.78
C GLN A 65 -0.18 9.59 -2.31
N ILE A 66 0.40 10.71 -1.85
CA ILE A 66 0.20 11.21 -0.49
C ILE A 66 -1.27 11.59 -0.25
N HIS A 67 -1.94 12.22 -1.21
CA HIS A 67 -3.33 12.64 -1.07
C HIS A 67 -4.30 11.45 -0.98
N PHE A 68 -4.09 10.39 -1.76
CA PHE A 68 -5.00 9.24 -1.80
C PHE A 68 -4.66 8.14 -0.80
N GLU A 69 -3.37 7.90 -0.57
CA GLU A 69 -2.92 6.78 0.25
C GLU A 69 -2.32 7.21 1.59
N GLY A 70 -2.11 8.51 1.79
CA GLY A 70 -1.37 9.07 2.92
C GLY A 70 0.14 8.99 2.73
N THR A 71 0.88 9.50 3.71
CA THR A 71 2.35 9.40 3.72
C THR A 71 2.80 7.96 3.95
N SER A 72 4.05 7.65 3.59
CA SER A 72 4.66 6.35 3.89
C SER A 72 4.59 5.99 5.38
N GLN A 73 4.71 7.00 6.26
CA GLN A 73 4.55 6.83 7.71
C GLN A 73 3.12 6.43 8.08
N VAL A 74 2.11 7.10 7.52
CA VAL A 74 0.70 6.74 7.75
C VAL A 74 0.40 5.33 7.26
N GLN A 75 0.92 4.95 6.09
CA GLN A 75 0.77 3.59 5.57
C GLN A 75 1.45 2.55 6.48
N SER A 76 2.65 2.84 6.98
CA SER A 76 3.36 1.96 7.93
C SER A 76 2.56 1.78 9.22
N SER A 77 2.11 2.88 9.83
CA SER A 77 1.28 2.86 11.03
C SER A 77 -0.01 2.07 10.82
N ARG A 78 -0.64 2.16 9.63
CA ARG A 78 -1.82 1.36 9.30
C ARG A 78 -1.49 -0.13 9.19
N LYS A 79 -0.35 -0.51 8.60
CA LYS A 79 0.12 -1.91 8.57
C LYS A 79 0.34 -2.46 9.97
N ASP A 80 0.98 -1.68 10.85
CA ASP A 80 1.24 -2.07 12.24
C ASP A 80 -0.04 -2.21 13.05
N LEU A 81 -0.99 -1.28 12.86
CA LEU A 81 -2.32 -1.36 13.46
C LEU A 81 -3.06 -2.63 13.01
N LEU A 82 -3.06 -2.94 11.71
CA LEU A 82 -3.68 -4.16 11.18
C LEU A 82 -3.00 -5.43 11.68
N ALA A 83 -1.67 -5.44 11.80
CA ALA A 83 -0.94 -6.56 12.38
C ALA A 83 -1.32 -6.76 13.86
N THR A 84 -1.39 -5.67 14.61
CA THR A 84 -1.80 -5.69 16.03
C THR A 84 -3.24 -6.17 16.18
N LYS A 85 -4.17 -5.65 15.36
CA LYS A 85 -5.56 -6.11 15.31
C LYS A 85 -5.61 -7.60 15.00
N PHE A 86 -4.90 -8.07 13.97
CA PHE A 86 -4.82 -9.49 13.64
C PHE A 86 -4.37 -10.30 14.86
N GLU A 87 -3.25 -9.97 15.49
CA GLU A 87 -2.76 -10.74 16.65
C GLU A 87 -3.73 -10.73 17.84
N ASN A 88 -4.39 -9.60 18.09
CA ASN A 88 -5.31 -9.44 19.21
C ASN A 88 -6.74 -9.92 18.94
N MET A 89 -7.09 -10.27 17.69
CA MET A 89 -8.42 -10.82 17.39
C MET A 89 -8.71 -12.04 18.27
N ARG A 90 -9.92 -12.07 18.80
CA ARG A 90 -10.57 -13.18 19.49
C ARG A 90 -12.04 -13.19 19.08
N MET A 91 -12.62 -14.37 19.06
CA MET A 91 -14.05 -14.52 18.84
C MET A 91 -14.75 -14.35 20.18
N GLU A 92 -15.80 -13.53 20.21
CA GLU A 92 -16.56 -13.29 21.42
C GLU A 92 -17.47 -14.48 21.76
N GLU A 93 -17.85 -14.62 23.03
CA GLU A 93 -18.66 -15.77 23.48
C GLU A 93 -20.04 -15.82 22.80
N HIS A 94 -20.63 -14.69 22.45
CA HIS A 94 -21.94 -14.60 21.78
C HIS A 94 -21.83 -14.42 20.26
N GLU A 95 -20.62 -14.29 19.74
CA GLU A 95 -20.38 -14.11 18.32
C GLU A 95 -20.51 -15.47 17.59
N SER A 96 -21.04 -15.46 16.36
CA SER A 96 -21.06 -16.66 15.52
C SER A 96 -19.73 -16.85 14.77
N ILE A 97 -19.42 -18.10 14.38
CA ILE A 97 -18.21 -18.39 13.59
C ILE A 97 -18.24 -17.63 12.25
N ALA A 98 -19.42 -17.48 11.64
CA ALA A 98 -19.58 -16.77 10.38
C ALA A 98 -19.25 -15.28 10.51
N ASP A 99 -19.72 -14.64 11.59
CA ASP A 99 -19.42 -13.24 11.89
C ASP A 99 -17.92 -13.05 12.12
N PHE A 100 -17.31 -13.91 12.94
CA PHE A 100 -15.88 -13.84 13.21
C PHE A 100 -15.03 -14.07 11.94
N SER A 101 -15.41 -15.06 11.12
CA SER A 101 -14.75 -15.32 9.83
C SER A 101 -14.86 -14.13 8.87
N SER A 102 -16.00 -13.44 8.88
CA SER A 102 -16.21 -12.21 8.09
C SER A 102 -15.33 -11.06 8.58
N LYS A 103 -15.16 -10.90 9.90
CA LYS A 103 -14.21 -9.92 10.47
C LYS A 103 -12.77 -10.25 10.08
N LEU A 104 -12.38 -11.52 10.16
CA LEU A 104 -11.04 -11.98 9.78
C LEU A 104 -10.77 -11.71 8.29
N SER A 105 -11.73 -12.05 7.43
CA SER A 105 -11.65 -11.84 5.98
C SER A 105 -11.54 -10.35 5.63
N SER A 106 -12.32 -9.50 6.30
CA SER A 106 -12.26 -8.04 6.12
C SER A 106 -10.88 -7.48 6.47
N LEU A 107 -10.31 -7.91 7.60
CA LEU A 107 -8.96 -7.50 8.02
C LEU A 107 -7.87 -7.97 7.06
N VAL A 108 -7.99 -9.21 6.55
CA VAL A 108 -7.07 -9.77 5.55
C VAL A 108 -7.16 -9.00 4.24
N GLN A 109 -8.36 -8.65 3.80
CA GLN A 109 -8.56 -7.86 2.59
C GLN A 109 -7.95 -6.45 2.74
N GLU A 110 -8.14 -5.80 3.89
CA GLU A 110 -7.51 -4.50 4.17
C GLU A 110 -5.98 -4.61 4.23
N SER A 111 -5.45 -5.70 4.76
CA SER A 111 -4.00 -5.94 4.77
C SER A 111 -3.45 -6.16 3.36
N ARG A 112 -4.23 -6.81 2.49
CA ARG A 112 -3.87 -7.06 1.09
C ARG A 112 -3.75 -5.76 0.29
N THR A 113 -4.64 -4.79 0.51
CA THR A 113 -4.55 -3.48 -0.18
C THR A 113 -3.29 -2.71 0.21
N LEU A 114 -2.69 -3.00 1.37
CA LEU A 114 -1.40 -2.45 1.81
C LEU A 114 -0.20 -3.35 1.44
N GLY A 115 -0.41 -4.37 0.60
CA GLY A 115 0.63 -5.26 0.10
C GLY A 115 1.00 -6.43 1.03
N LYS A 116 0.24 -6.67 2.11
CA LYS A 116 0.47 -7.82 3.01
C LYS A 116 -0.48 -8.96 2.69
N VAL A 117 0.06 -10.09 2.25
CA VAL A 117 -0.72 -11.30 1.94
C VAL A 117 -0.51 -12.34 3.04
N TYR A 118 -1.62 -12.86 3.58
CA TYR A 118 -1.60 -13.98 4.52
C TYR A 118 -1.84 -15.29 3.76
N LYS A 119 -1.08 -16.33 4.11
CA LYS A 119 -1.31 -17.69 3.62
C LYS A 119 -2.53 -18.30 4.32
N ASP A 120 -3.28 -19.14 3.62
CA ASP A 120 -4.48 -19.80 4.14
C ASP A 120 -4.19 -20.58 5.42
N ALA A 121 -3.08 -21.33 5.45
CA ALA A 121 -2.58 -22.03 6.64
C ALA A 121 -2.51 -21.11 7.88
N LYS A 122 -1.98 -19.90 7.72
CA LYS A 122 -1.88 -18.91 8.81
C LYS A 122 -3.26 -18.40 9.24
N LEU A 123 -4.19 -18.23 8.31
CA LEU A 123 -5.56 -17.79 8.58
C LEU A 123 -6.37 -18.87 9.30
N VAL A 124 -6.29 -20.12 8.85
CA VAL A 124 -6.93 -21.27 9.51
C VAL A 124 -6.39 -21.43 10.93
N LYS A 125 -5.06 -21.39 11.11
CA LYS A 125 -4.44 -21.43 12.45
C LYS A 125 -4.95 -20.31 13.34
N LYS A 126 -5.10 -19.11 12.76
CA LYS A 126 -5.59 -17.95 13.50
C LYS A 126 -7.04 -18.15 13.93
N LEU A 127 -7.91 -18.55 13.01
CA LEU A 127 -9.32 -18.84 13.28
C LEU A 127 -9.46 -19.82 14.45
N LEU A 128 -8.78 -20.97 14.36
CA LEU A 128 -8.84 -22.01 15.41
C LEU A 128 -8.35 -21.52 16.77
N ARG A 129 -7.29 -20.70 16.82
CA ARG A 129 -6.78 -20.10 18.06
C ARG A 129 -7.71 -19.06 18.67
N CYS A 130 -8.57 -18.45 17.86
CA CYS A 130 -9.49 -17.41 18.30
C CYS A 130 -10.84 -17.94 18.78
N LEU A 131 -11.20 -19.20 18.44
CA LEU A 131 -12.47 -19.81 18.87
C LEU A 131 -12.54 -19.90 20.42
N PRO A 132 -13.71 -19.69 21.05
CA PRO A 132 -13.89 -19.86 22.48
C PRO A 132 -13.74 -21.30 22.95
N ASP A 133 -13.65 -21.50 24.28
CA ASP A 133 -13.38 -22.80 24.89
C ASP A 133 -14.52 -23.81 24.73
N LYS A 134 -15.75 -23.36 24.49
CA LYS A 134 -16.86 -24.27 24.13
C LYS A 134 -16.60 -25.08 22.85
N PHE A 135 -15.68 -24.63 22.00
CA PHE A 135 -15.29 -25.34 20.78
C PHE A 135 -14.06 -26.25 20.98
N THR A 136 -13.60 -26.48 22.22
CA THR A 136 -12.39 -27.26 22.51
C THR A 136 -12.47 -28.69 21.97
N ALA A 137 -13.63 -29.35 22.07
CA ALA A 137 -13.80 -30.69 21.51
C ALA A 137 -13.59 -30.72 19.99
N TYR A 138 -14.07 -29.69 19.28
CA TYR A 138 -13.87 -29.55 17.84
C TYR A 138 -12.40 -29.27 17.49
N LYS A 139 -11.73 -28.38 18.24
CA LYS A 139 -10.28 -28.12 18.08
C LYS A 139 -9.46 -29.40 18.24
N ALA A 140 -9.75 -30.19 19.29
CA ALA A 140 -9.05 -31.44 19.58
C ALA A 140 -9.25 -32.49 18.48
N GLY A 141 -10.47 -32.60 17.94
CA GLY A 141 -10.77 -33.49 16.81
C GLY A 141 -10.04 -33.12 15.53
N LEU A 142 -9.87 -31.82 15.24
CA LEU A 142 -9.09 -31.36 14.09
C LEU A 142 -7.60 -31.60 14.30
N SER A 143 -7.04 -31.30 15.47
CA SER A 143 -5.60 -31.53 15.74
C SER A 143 -5.21 -33.01 15.79
N ALA A 144 -6.16 -33.91 16.05
CA ALA A 144 -5.90 -35.36 16.08
C ALA A 144 -5.91 -36.00 14.68
N ASN A 145 -6.30 -35.25 13.64
CA ASN A 145 -6.33 -35.76 12.28
C ASN A 145 -4.96 -35.51 11.60
N PRO A 146 -4.26 -36.56 11.12
CA PRO A 146 -2.90 -36.46 10.56
C PRO A 146 -2.76 -35.46 9.40
N ILE A 147 -3.84 -35.19 8.68
CA ILE A 147 -3.85 -34.25 7.54
C ILE A 147 -3.59 -32.80 7.99
N TRP A 148 -3.88 -32.46 9.25
CA TRP A 148 -3.78 -31.10 9.76
C TRP A 148 -2.35 -30.65 10.03
N ASP A 149 -1.44 -31.58 10.29
CA ASP A 149 -0.02 -31.27 10.47
C ASP A 149 0.66 -30.93 9.13
N ASP A 150 0.18 -31.49 8.01
CA ASP A 150 0.70 -31.24 6.65
C ASP A 150 0.13 -29.96 5.99
N LEU A 151 -0.92 -29.36 6.56
CA LEU A 151 -1.60 -28.16 6.03
C LEU A 151 -1.10 -26.83 6.63
N LEU A 152 -0.08 -26.86 7.49
CA LEU A 152 0.46 -25.71 8.25
C LEU A 152 1.89 -25.32 7.85
#